data_AF-A0A950AES1-F1
#
_entry.id   AF-A0A950AES1-F1
#
_cell.length_a   1.000
_cell.length_b   1.000
_cell.length_c   1.000
_cell.angle_alpha   90.00
_cell.angle_beta   90.00
_cell.angle_gamma   90.00
#
_symmetry.space_group_name_H-M   'P 1'
#
loop_
_entity.id
_entity.type
_entity.pdbx_description
1 polymer ?
#
loop_
_entity_poly.entity_id
_entity_poly.type
_entity_poly.pdbx_seq_one_letter_code
_entity_poly.pdbx_strand_id
1 'polypeptide(L)'
;MKDSFNRVINYLRISLVDRCNLRCVYCMPLENIRFLPGEELLTSREIELVVQAAVSVGFHKFRLTGGEPTLRSDLIDIVERITKIPGVDDLALTTNGLLMRTLAEPLKRAGLKRINVHLDSLNPEVVRRQMRWGSFERIWEGIAAAEAVGLTPLKLNAVVVRGYNDREVSDLARLTLDHAWHVRFIESMPLGPGKCASVAAQGYVSNRDTRELIERELGTMYELQSEDVSDESRNFRLNGAAGVVGFISPVSDPYCGSCNRMRLTADGKFHMCLLNDDELDVRKLLRRGDSTLSEIGQVLIRAVANKPFGHRLAEGHSTQGRSMFQIGG
;
A
#
# COMPACT_ATOMS: atom_id res chain seq x y z
N MET A 1 -6.38 18.06 6.94
CA MET A 1 -7.64 18.43 7.64
C MET A 1 -7.92 17.47 8.80
N LYS A 2 -8.99 17.67 9.58
CA LYS A 2 -9.42 16.75 10.65
C LYS A 2 -10.75 16.07 10.32
N ASP A 3 -10.93 14.84 10.78
CA ASP A 3 -12.21 14.12 10.69
C ASP A 3 -13.08 14.28 11.95
N SER A 4 -14.23 13.59 11.96
CA SER A 4 -15.20 13.58 13.07
C SER A 4 -14.68 13.01 14.38
N PHE A 5 -13.49 12.39 14.38
CA PHE A 5 -12.81 11.84 15.56
C PHE A 5 -11.53 12.63 15.89
N ASN A 6 -11.37 13.84 15.34
CA ASN A 6 -10.23 14.73 15.56
C ASN A 6 -8.88 14.16 15.07
N ARG A 7 -8.90 13.13 14.21
CA ARG A 7 -7.69 12.59 13.56
C ARG A 7 -7.26 13.52 12.44
N VAL A 8 -5.96 13.80 12.33
CA VAL A 8 -5.43 14.54 11.17
C VAL A 8 -5.41 13.61 9.97
N ILE A 9 -6.22 13.92 8.96
CA ILE A 9 -6.26 13.22 7.69
C ILE A 9 -5.51 14.05 6.65
N ASN A 10 -4.40 13.50 6.15
CA ASN A 10 -3.45 14.20 5.29
C ASN A 10 -2.77 13.31 4.24
N TYR A 11 -3.18 12.04 4.15
CA TYR A 11 -2.54 11.04 3.32
C TYR A 11 -3.55 10.34 2.39
N LEU A 12 -3.38 10.50 1.07
CA LEU A 12 -4.21 9.87 0.05
C LEU A 12 -3.45 8.75 -0.68
N ARG A 13 -3.99 7.53 -0.63
CA ARG A 13 -3.52 6.40 -1.46
C ARG A 13 -4.34 6.34 -2.75
N ILE A 14 -3.69 6.28 -3.90
CA ILE A 14 -4.32 6.35 -5.21
C ILE A 14 -4.10 5.03 -5.94
N SER A 15 -5.19 4.28 -6.12
CA SER A 15 -5.20 3.07 -6.95
C SER A 15 -5.28 3.48 -8.42
N LEU A 16 -4.27 3.14 -9.21
CA LEU A 16 -4.14 3.60 -10.60
C LEU A 16 -4.80 2.68 -11.62
N VAL A 17 -4.95 1.41 -11.27
CA VAL A 17 -5.42 0.31 -12.13
C VAL A 17 -5.84 -0.85 -11.23
N ASP A 18 -6.73 -1.74 -11.66
CA ASP A 18 -7.14 -2.95 -10.93
C ASP A 18 -6.51 -4.24 -11.49
N ARG A 19 -5.67 -4.13 -12.51
CA ARG A 19 -4.90 -5.24 -13.09
C ARG A 19 -3.63 -5.47 -12.29
N CYS A 20 -3.23 -6.73 -12.19
CA CYS A 20 -1.94 -7.13 -11.61
C CYS A 20 -1.33 -8.25 -12.46
N ASN A 21 0.01 -8.26 -12.54
CA ASN A 21 0.80 -9.33 -13.17
C ASN A 21 1.12 -10.47 -12.20
N LEU A 22 0.66 -10.38 -10.95
CA LEU A 22 0.69 -11.45 -9.94
C LEU A 22 -0.73 -11.93 -9.58
N ARG A 23 -0.80 -13.08 -8.92
CA ARG A 23 -2.02 -13.63 -8.30
C ARG A 23 -1.78 -14.06 -6.87
N CYS A 24 -1.30 -13.16 -6.02
CA CYS A 24 -1.00 -13.49 -4.63
C CYS A 24 -2.21 -14.15 -3.96
N VAL A 25 -1.98 -15.25 -3.23
CA VAL A 25 -3.04 -16.13 -2.71
C VAL A 25 -4.06 -15.41 -1.81
N TYR A 26 -3.62 -14.35 -1.13
CA TYR A 26 -4.43 -13.51 -0.23
C TYR A 26 -5.04 -12.26 -0.91
N CYS A 27 -4.74 -11.99 -2.18
CA CYS A 27 -5.07 -10.71 -2.82
C CYS A 27 -5.96 -10.87 -4.06
N MET A 28 -5.53 -11.70 -5.03
CA MET A 28 -6.17 -11.78 -6.33
C MET A 28 -6.38 -13.25 -6.75
N PRO A 29 -7.63 -13.68 -7.02
CA PRO A 29 -7.95 -15.07 -7.36
C PRO A 29 -7.44 -15.46 -8.76
N LEU A 30 -7.29 -16.75 -9.05
CA LEU A 30 -6.79 -17.19 -10.37
C LEU A 30 -7.81 -17.01 -11.49
N GLU A 31 -9.09 -17.12 -11.16
CA GLU A 31 -10.20 -17.22 -12.10
C GLU A 31 -11.32 -16.25 -11.70
N ASN A 32 -12.28 -16.04 -12.62
CA ASN A 32 -13.48 -15.23 -12.41
C ASN A 32 -13.20 -13.76 -12.04
N ILE A 33 -12.09 -13.21 -12.55
CA ILE A 33 -11.77 -11.79 -12.41
C ILE A 33 -12.37 -11.01 -13.56
N ARG A 34 -13.08 -9.93 -13.24
CA ARG A 34 -13.45 -8.90 -14.21
C ARG A 34 -12.70 -7.62 -13.87
N PHE A 35 -11.88 -7.17 -14.80
CA PHE A 35 -11.17 -5.91 -14.68
C PHE A 35 -11.99 -4.77 -15.24
N LEU A 36 -11.77 -3.58 -14.71
CA LEU A 36 -12.32 -2.34 -15.23
C LEU A 36 -11.90 -2.15 -16.70
N PRO A 37 -12.82 -1.75 -17.58
CA PRO A 37 -12.50 -1.20 -18.89
C PRO A 37 -11.58 0.03 -18.76
N GLY A 38 -10.78 0.31 -19.79
CA GLY A 38 -9.81 1.41 -19.74
C GLY A 38 -10.48 2.78 -19.58
N GLU A 39 -11.62 2.95 -20.23
CA GLU A 39 -12.49 4.12 -20.13
C GLU A 39 -13.15 4.29 -18.75
N GLU A 40 -13.07 3.29 -17.88
CA GLU A 40 -13.54 3.38 -16.49
C GLU A 40 -12.47 3.85 -15.51
N LEU A 41 -11.20 3.74 -15.88
CA LEU A 41 -10.09 4.22 -15.07
C LEU A 41 -10.02 5.75 -15.10
N LEU A 42 -9.52 6.34 -14.01
CA LEU A 42 -9.14 7.74 -13.98
C LEU A 42 -7.90 7.98 -14.87
N THR A 43 -8.01 8.93 -15.78
CA THR A 43 -6.91 9.45 -16.61
C THR A 43 -5.86 10.18 -15.76
N SER A 44 -4.65 10.38 -16.30
CA SER A 44 -3.59 11.12 -15.58
C SER A 44 -4.02 12.55 -15.25
N ARG A 45 -4.80 13.19 -16.13
CA ARG A 45 -5.37 14.53 -15.88
C ARG A 45 -6.43 14.53 -14.79
N GLU A 46 -7.32 13.55 -14.76
CA GLU A 46 -8.32 13.43 -13.67
C GLU A 46 -7.64 13.19 -12.32
N ILE A 47 -6.57 12.38 -12.27
CA ILE A 47 -5.77 12.17 -11.06
C ILE A 47 -5.09 13.47 -10.62
N GLU A 48 -4.51 14.22 -11.54
CA GLU A 48 -3.90 15.52 -11.26
C GLU A 48 -4.89 16.49 -10.60
N LEU A 49 -6.12 16.59 -11.13
CA LEU A 49 -7.18 17.42 -10.55
C LEU A 49 -7.57 16.98 -9.14
N VAL A 50 -7.67 15.66 -8.89
CA VAL A 50 -7.94 15.13 -7.55
C VAL A 50 -6.83 15.47 -6.58
N VAL A 51 -5.56 15.36 -6.98
CA VAL A 51 -4.42 15.69 -6.12
C VAL A 51 -4.39 17.19 -5.81
N GLN A 52 -4.61 18.06 -6.81
CA GLN A 52 -4.71 19.51 -6.59
C GLN A 52 -5.82 19.87 -5.59
N ALA A 53 -6.99 19.26 -5.74
CA ALA A 53 -8.11 19.44 -4.81
C ALA A 53 -7.82 18.84 -3.42
N ALA A 54 -7.08 17.73 -3.33
CA ALA A 54 -6.70 17.15 -2.05
C ALA A 54 -5.71 18.04 -1.30
N VAL A 55 -4.75 18.64 -2.01
CA VAL A 55 -3.80 19.60 -1.42
C VAL A 55 -4.53 20.81 -0.84
N SER A 56 -5.51 21.37 -1.56
CA SER A 56 -6.26 22.54 -1.09
C SER A 56 -7.06 22.29 0.20
N VAL A 57 -7.34 21.03 0.54
CA VAL A 57 -8.02 20.63 1.79
C VAL A 57 -7.08 19.98 2.82
N GLY A 58 -5.76 20.08 2.59
CA GLY A 58 -4.73 19.76 3.58
C GLY A 58 -4.16 18.33 3.51
N PHE A 59 -4.25 17.66 2.35
CA PHE A 59 -3.44 16.48 2.06
C PHE A 59 -2.09 16.88 1.49
N HIS A 60 -1.02 16.21 1.90
CA HIS A 60 0.34 16.49 1.41
C HIS A 60 1.16 15.22 1.19
N LYS A 61 0.70 14.06 1.71
CA LYS A 61 1.31 12.75 1.47
C LYS A 61 0.47 11.98 0.45
N PHE A 62 1.12 11.38 -0.54
CA PHE A 62 0.47 10.61 -1.59
C PHE A 62 1.19 9.30 -1.85
N ARG A 63 0.44 8.24 -2.14
CA ARG A 63 1.00 6.94 -2.53
C ARG A 63 0.26 6.37 -3.72
N LEU A 64 1.02 6.06 -4.76
CA LEU A 64 0.53 5.36 -5.94
C LEU A 64 0.55 3.85 -5.68
N THR A 65 -0.54 3.19 -6.01
CA THR A 65 -0.78 1.75 -5.86
C THR A 65 -1.72 1.29 -6.99
N GLY A 66 -2.32 0.12 -6.87
CA GLY A 66 -3.30 -0.40 -7.83
C GLY A 66 -3.83 -1.77 -7.40
N GLY A 67 -4.06 -2.62 -8.40
CA GLY A 67 -3.35 -3.89 -8.48
C GLY A 67 -1.85 -3.61 -8.59
N GLU A 68 -1.27 -3.74 -9.77
CA GLU A 68 0.13 -3.38 -10.02
C GLU A 68 0.24 -2.06 -10.82
N PRO A 69 0.64 -0.94 -10.19
CA PRO A 69 0.68 0.37 -10.87
C PRO A 69 1.67 0.43 -12.04
N THR A 70 2.75 -0.37 -12.02
CA THR A 70 3.74 -0.41 -13.12
C THR A 70 3.19 -0.95 -14.44
N LEU A 71 1.98 -1.51 -14.44
CA LEU A 71 1.28 -1.92 -15.67
C LEU A 71 0.65 -0.75 -16.42
N ARG A 72 0.59 0.44 -15.80
CA ARG A 72 -0.03 1.61 -16.41
C ARG A 72 0.98 2.30 -17.34
N SER A 73 0.63 2.41 -18.63
CA SER A 73 1.53 2.94 -19.66
C SER A 73 1.89 4.41 -19.46
N ASP A 74 1.01 5.20 -18.84
CA ASP A 74 1.18 6.62 -18.51
C ASP A 74 1.68 6.84 -17.07
N LEU A 75 2.21 5.81 -16.38
CA LEU A 75 2.69 5.94 -14.99
C LEU A 75 3.71 7.07 -14.82
N ILE A 76 4.65 7.22 -15.77
CA ILE A 76 5.67 8.28 -15.71
C ILE A 76 5.01 9.66 -15.79
N ASP A 77 4.05 9.87 -16.72
CA ASP A 77 3.28 11.12 -16.84
C ASP A 77 2.51 11.45 -15.56
N ILE A 78 1.90 10.44 -14.91
CA ILE A 78 1.20 10.62 -13.62
C ILE A 78 2.16 11.11 -12.54
N VAL A 79 3.33 10.47 -12.42
CA VAL A 79 4.34 10.87 -11.42
C VAL A 79 4.81 12.29 -11.69
N GLU A 80 5.15 12.63 -12.94
CA GLU A 80 5.59 13.98 -13.31
C GLU A 80 4.53 15.06 -13.05
N ARG A 81 3.26 14.77 -13.30
CA ARG A 81 2.16 15.70 -13.01
C ARG A 81 2.03 15.94 -11.51
N ILE A 82 2.02 14.86 -10.72
CA ILE A 82 1.81 14.96 -9.27
C ILE A 82 2.96 15.68 -8.58
N THR A 83 4.21 15.38 -8.96
CA THR A 83 5.40 15.97 -8.33
C THR A 83 5.54 17.47 -8.60
N LYS A 84 4.92 17.98 -9.67
CA LYS A 84 4.89 19.40 -10.02
C LYS A 84 3.81 20.19 -9.27
N ILE A 85 2.91 19.54 -8.53
CA ILE A 85 1.85 20.23 -7.78
C ILE A 85 2.42 20.83 -6.48
N PRO A 86 2.35 22.16 -6.28
CA PRO A 86 2.76 22.77 -5.02
C PRO A 86 1.95 22.22 -3.85
N GLY A 87 2.63 21.84 -2.75
CA GLY A 87 2.02 21.24 -1.55
C GLY A 87 2.02 19.71 -1.52
N VAL A 88 2.54 19.05 -2.56
CA VAL A 88 2.88 17.61 -2.52
C VAL A 88 4.24 17.43 -1.86
N ASP A 89 4.26 17.06 -0.58
CA ASP A 89 5.48 16.90 0.20
C ASP A 89 6.14 15.53 -0.02
N ASP A 90 5.33 14.48 -0.16
CA ASP A 90 5.79 13.10 -0.30
C ASP A 90 4.95 12.35 -1.33
N LEU A 91 5.64 11.74 -2.30
CA LEU A 91 5.07 10.81 -3.27
C LEU A 91 5.85 9.50 -3.24
N ALA A 92 5.14 8.41 -2.95
CA ALA A 92 5.68 7.06 -2.94
C ALA A 92 4.93 6.13 -3.91
N LEU A 93 5.60 5.08 -4.39
CA LEU A 93 4.99 4.02 -5.20
C LEU A 93 5.02 2.70 -4.40
N THR A 94 3.90 1.98 -4.33
CA THR A 94 3.89 0.56 -3.93
C THR A 94 3.82 -0.32 -5.16
N THR A 95 4.73 -1.27 -5.31
CA THR A 95 4.82 -2.19 -6.45
C THR A 95 5.27 -3.57 -5.99
N ASN A 96 5.04 -4.59 -6.81
CA ASN A 96 5.66 -5.90 -6.63
C ASN A 96 7.11 -5.97 -7.16
N GLY A 97 7.61 -4.93 -7.83
CA GLY A 97 9.02 -4.83 -8.23
C GLY A 97 9.38 -5.47 -9.58
N LEU A 98 8.52 -6.30 -10.18
CA LEU A 98 8.85 -7.06 -11.40
C LEU A 98 9.26 -6.23 -12.62
N LEU A 99 8.81 -4.97 -12.68
CA LEU A 99 9.10 -4.03 -13.76
C LEU A 99 10.04 -2.90 -13.33
N MET A 100 10.54 -2.92 -12.09
CA MET A 100 11.36 -1.83 -11.57
C MET A 100 12.75 -1.78 -12.19
N ARG A 101 13.29 -2.89 -12.71
CA ARG A 101 14.56 -2.88 -13.46
C ARG A 101 14.56 -1.88 -14.61
N THR A 102 13.44 -1.72 -15.32
CA THR A 102 13.30 -0.78 -16.44
C THR A 102 12.70 0.56 -16.01
N LEU A 103 11.87 0.58 -14.97
CA LEU A 103 11.12 1.77 -14.57
C LEU A 103 11.78 2.61 -13.47
N ALA A 104 12.73 2.08 -12.70
CA ALA A 104 13.34 2.79 -11.57
C ALA A 104 13.93 4.15 -11.99
N GLU A 105 14.78 4.17 -13.02
CA GLU A 105 15.45 5.38 -13.46
C GLU A 105 14.47 6.42 -14.07
N PRO A 106 13.56 6.06 -14.99
CA PRO A 106 12.51 6.98 -15.45
C PRO A 106 11.65 7.55 -14.31
N LEU A 107 11.24 6.73 -13.35
CA LEU A 107 10.44 7.16 -12.20
C LEU A 107 11.20 8.15 -11.31
N LYS A 108 12.50 7.88 -11.06
CA LYS A 108 13.36 8.81 -10.31
C LYS A 108 13.47 10.15 -11.02
N ARG A 109 13.70 10.16 -12.34
CA ARG A 109 13.76 11.39 -13.15
C ARG A 109 12.43 12.16 -13.15
N ALA A 110 11.31 11.46 -13.11
CA ALA A 110 9.97 12.04 -12.98
C ALA A 110 9.69 12.68 -11.60
N GLY A 111 10.61 12.53 -10.64
CA GLY A 111 10.52 13.11 -9.30
C GLY A 111 10.01 12.16 -8.23
N LEU A 112 9.86 10.86 -8.51
CA LEU A 112 9.51 9.88 -7.48
C LEU A 112 10.61 9.84 -6.41
N LYS A 113 10.23 9.94 -5.14
CA LYS A 113 11.20 9.98 -4.03
C LYS A 113 11.57 8.59 -3.55
N ARG A 114 10.57 7.74 -3.28
CA ARG A 114 10.74 6.46 -2.58
C ARG A 114 9.75 5.40 -3.05
N ILE A 115 10.07 4.14 -2.77
CA ILE A 115 9.21 3.01 -3.11
C ILE A 115 9.00 2.05 -1.94
N ASN A 116 7.88 1.33 -2.01
CA ASN A 116 7.62 0.14 -1.23
C ASN A 116 7.52 -1.04 -2.19
N VAL A 117 8.35 -2.06 -2.00
CA VAL A 117 8.29 -3.29 -2.80
C VAL A 117 7.66 -4.40 -1.96
N HIS A 118 6.64 -5.07 -2.50
CA HIS A 118 6.14 -6.31 -1.91
C HIS A 118 7.05 -7.48 -2.30
N LEU A 119 7.59 -8.16 -1.29
CA LEU A 119 8.37 -9.38 -1.43
C LEU A 119 8.09 -10.24 -0.19
N ASP A 120 7.27 -11.27 -0.35
CA ASP A 120 6.80 -12.08 0.77
C ASP A 120 7.85 -13.10 1.26
N SER A 121 8.90 -13.38 0.47
CA SER A 121 9.92 -14.37 0.78
C SER A 121 11.19 -14.19 -0.05
N LEU A 122 12.35 -14.60 0.50
CA LEU A 122 13.60 -14.76 -0.23
C LEU A 122 13.72 -16.13 -0.93
N ASN A 123 12.82 -17.06 -0.62
CA ASN A 123 12.78 -18.38 -1.21
C ASN A 123 11.97 -18.36 -2.52
N PRO A 124 12.59 -18.64 -3.69
CA PRO A 124 11.91 -18.60 -4.98
C PRO A 124 10.71 -19.56 -5.08
N GLU A 125 10.72 -20.69 -4.36
CA GLU A 125 9.58 -21.62 -4.32
C GLU A 125 8.39 -21.00 -3.58
N VAL A 126 8.62 -20.35 -2.44
CA VAL A 126 7.56 -19.68 -1.68
C VAL A 126 7.01 -18.49 -2.46
N VAL A 127 7.87 -17.72 -3.14
CA VAL A 127 7.43 -16.67 -4.08
C VAL A 127 6.51 -17.25 -5.16
N ARG A 128 6.88 -18.36 -5.81
CA ARG A 128 6.04 -19.00 -6.83
C ARG A 128 4.70 -19.50 -6.29
N ARG A 129 4.65 -20.00 -5.05
CA ARG A 129 3.44 -20.53 -4.42
C ARG A 129 2.51 -19.44 -3.85
N GLN A 130 3.07 -18.46 -3.13
CA GLN A 130 2.34 -17.39 -2.45
C GLN A 130 2.06 -16.22 -3.38
N MET A 131 3.09 -15.70 -4.05
CA MET A 131 3.02 -14.59 -5.01
C MET A 131 2.92 -15.13 -6.44
N ARG A 132 1.90 -15.95 -6.71
CA ARG A 132 1.76 -16.71 -7.97
C ARG A 132 2.04 -15.85 -9.21
N TRP A 133 2.80 -16.45 -10.14
CA TRP A 133 3.38 -15.83 -11.34
C TRP A 133 4.54 -14.85 -11.09
N GLY A 134 5.00 -14.74 -9.84
CA GLY A 134 6.20 -13.99 -9.48
C GLY A 134 7.49 -14.74 -9.81
N SER A 135 8.57 -13.97 -9.87
CA SER A 135 9.96 -14.45 -9.94
C SER A 135 10.77 -13.66 -8.92
N PHE A 136 11.40 -14.36 -7.98
CA PHE A 136 12.24 -13.75 -6.96
C PHE A 136 13.36 -12.93 -7.62
N GLU A 137 14.02 -13.51 -8.62
CA GLU A 137 15.18 -12.93 -9.31
C GLU A 137 14.81 -11.58 -9.93
N ARG A 138 13.67 -11.52 -10.63
CA ARG A 138 13.19 -10.29 -11.26
C ARG A 138 12.79 -9.22 -10.24
N ILE A 139 12.17 -9.62 -9.13
CA ILE A 139 11.82 -8.68 -8.05
C ILE A 139 13.11 -8.13 -7.42
N TRP A 140 14.09 -9.00 -7.16
CA TRP A 140 15.37 -8.62 -6.59
C TRP A 140 16.16 -7.67 -7.50
N GLU A 141 16.22 -7.95 -8.80
CA GLU A 141 16.77 -7.02 -9.80
C GLU A 141 16.06 -5.66 -9.75
N GLY A 142 14.74 -5.65 -9.58
CA GLY A 142 13.95 -4.44 -9.43
C GLY A 142 14.26 -3.64 -8.17
N ILE A 143 14.45 -4.32 -7.03
CA ILE A 143 14.86 -3.73 -5.75
C ILE A 143 16.24 -3.09 -5.90
N ALA A 144 17.20 -3.84 -6.45
CA ALA A 144 18.56 -3.35 -6.68
C ALA A 144 18.60 -2.14 -7.62
N ALA A 145 17.82 -2.16 -8.71
CA ALA A 145 17.72 -1.03 -9.63
C ALA A 145 17.14 0.22 -8.96
N ALA A 146 16.12 0.06 -8.11
CA ALA A 146 15.52 1.16 -7.37
C ALA A 146 16.47 1.77 -6.34
N GLU A 147 17.22 0.93 -5.61
CA GLU A 147 18.25 1.39 -4.69
C GLU A 147 19.37 2.14 -5.43
N ALA A 148 19.85 1.60 -6.55
CA ALA A 148 20.95 2.18 -7.33
C ALA A 148 20.66 3.60 -7.85
N VAL A 149 19.40 3.89 -8.22
CA VAL A 149 18.99 5.24 -8.65
C VAL A 149 18.58 6.15 -7.49
N GLY A 150 18.69 5.68 -6.25
CA GLY A 150 18.40 6.45 -5.04
C GLY A 150 16.90 6.66 -4.78
N LEU A 151 16.05 5.67 -5.05
CA LEU A 151 14.65 5.66 -4.58
C LEU A 151 14.58 5.25 -3.11
N THR A 152 15.03 6.15 -2.23
CA THR A 152 15.18 5.91 -0.79
C THR A 152 14.27 6.82 0.06
N PRO A 153 13.89 6.39 1.29
CA PRO A 153 14.16 5.08 1.89
C PRO A 153 13.38 3.96 1.21
N LEU A 154 14.06 2.83 0.95
CA LEU A 154 13.44 1.64 0.37
C LEU A 154 12.73 0.85 1.46
N LYS A 155 11.48 0.47 1.21
CA LYS A 155 10.70 -0.38 2.13
C LYS A 155 10.36 -1.71 1.48
N LEU A 156 10.60 -2.81 2.18
CA LEU A 156 10.11 -4.13 1.80
C LEU A 156 8.88 -4.46 2.64
N ASN A 157 7.82 -4.95 1.99
CA ASN A 157 6.61 -5.40 2.66
C ASN A 157 6.42 -6.89 2.40
N ALA A 158 6.17 -7.64 3.48
CA ALA A 158 5.81 -9.04 3.42
C ALA A 158 4.49 -9.24 4.18
N VAL A 159 3.48 -9.78 3.50
CA VAL A 159 2.29 -10.30 4.18
C VAL A 159 2.61 -11.69 4.68
N VAL A 160 2.50 -11.90 5.99
CA VAL A 160 2.82 -13.19 6.62
C VAL A 160 1.57 -14.07 6.59
N VAL A 161 1.68 -15.25 5.96
CA VAL A 161 0.60 -16.21 5.79
C VAL A 161 1.06 -17.59 6.23
N ARG A 162 0.34 -18.17 7.20
CA ARG A 162 0.61 -19.50 7.76
C ARG A 162 0.60 -20.57 6.68
N GLY A 163 1.62 -21.43 6.69
CA GLY A 163 1.80 -22.51 5.72
C GLY A 163 2.42 -22.06 4.39
N TYR A 164 2.79 -20.78 4.28
CA TYR A 164 3.51 -20.22 3.13
C TYR A 164 4.88 -19.68 3.54
N ASN A 165 4.96 -18.49 4.15
CA ASN A 165 6.21 -17.80 4.48
C ASN A 165 6.41 -17.59 6.00
N ASP A 166 5.50 -18.06 6.85
CA ASP A 166 5.50 -17.81 8.30
C ASP A 166 6.74 -18.34 9.03
N ARG A 167 7.48 -19.28 8.43
CA ARG A 167 8.66 -19.91 9.02
C ARG A 167 9.99 -19.29 8.60
N GLU A 168 9.99 -18.37 7.64
CA GLU A 168 11.21 -17.79 7.02
C GLU A 168 11.24 -16.25 7.09
N VAL A 169 10.36 -15.66 7.91
CA VAL A 169 10.32 -14.20 8.15
C VAL A 169 11.65 -13.65 8.68
N SER A 170 12.43 -14.45 9.41
CA SER A 170 13.76 -14.07 9.89
C SER A 170 14.74 -13.82 8.75
N ASP A 171 14.63 -14.50 7.62
CA ASP A 171 15.53 -14.30 6.48
C ASP A 171 15.34 -12.90 5.87
N LEU A 172 14.09 -12.45 5.77
CA LEU A 172 13.76 -11.07 5.38
C LEU A 172 14.24 -10.06 6.42
N ALA A 173 14.04 -10.33 7.71
CA ALA A 173 14.49 -9.44 8.78
C ALA A 173 16.02 -9.28 8.80
N ARG A 174 16.75 -10.35 8.48
CA ARG A 174 18.22 -10.37 8.42
C ARG A 174 18.78 -9.37 7.41
N LEU A 175 18.05 -9.05 6.33
CA LEU A 175 18.45 -8.02 5.35
C LEU A 175 18.70 -6.66 6.00
N THR A 176 18.04 -6.36 7.12
CA THR A 176 18.24 -5.09 7.83
C THR A 176 19.61 -4.96 8.48
N LEU A 177 20.35 -6.06 8.64
CA LEU A 177 21.72 -6.02 9.14
C LEU A 177 22.63 -5.32 8.13
N ASP A 178 22.50 -5.68 6.84
CA ASP A 178 23.39 -5.24 5.77
C ASP A 178 22.85 -4.03 5.00
N HIS A 179 21.53 -3.84 4.99
CA HIS A 179 20.86 -2.78 4.24
C HIS A 179 20.16 -1.78 5.15
N ALA A 180 20.26 -0.49 4.83
CA ALA A 180 19.49 0.59 5.47
C ALA A 180 18.01 0.61 5.00
N TRP A 181 17.42 -0.57 4.82
CA TRP A 181 16.05 -0.78 4.38
C TRP A 181 15.10 -0.86 5.56
N HIS A 182 13.82 -0.60 5.29
CA HIS A 182 12.75 -0.86 6.23
C HIS A 182 11.99 -2.12 5.80
N VAL A 183 12.26 -3.24 6.46
CA VAL A 183 11.59 -4.53 6.20
C VAL A 183 10.37 -4.64 7.12
N ARG A 184 9.18 -4.79 6.55
CA ARG A 184 7.91 -4.69 7.26
C ARG A 184 7.07 -5.95 7.09
N PHE A 185 6.64 -6.51 8.22
CA PHE A 185 5.75 -7.65 8.28
C PHE A 185 4.32 -7.17 8.52
N ILE A 186 3.40 -7.67 7.71
CA ILE A 186 1.99 -7.27 7.69
C ILE A 186 1.14 -8.50 8.01
N GLU A 187 0.23 -8.37 8.97
CA GLU A 187 -0.73 -9.44 9.24
C GLU A 187 -1.72 -9.60 8.08
N SER A 188 -2.01 -10.84 7.70
CA SER A 188 -3.02 -11.11 6.70
C SER A 188 -4.41 -10.69 7.19
N MET A 189 -5.13 -9.93 6.37
CA MET A 189 -6.50 -9.50 6.64
C MET A 189 -7.47 -10.12 5.63
N PRO A 190 -8.64 -10.62 6.06
CA PRO A 190 -9.66 -11.09 5.13
C PRO A 190 -10.32 -9.88 4.44
N LEU A 191 -9.91 -9.58 3.21
CA LEU A 191 -10.42 -8.47 2.41
C LEU A 191 -11.24 -8.96 1.23
N GLY A 192 -12.49 -8.52 1.14
CA GLY A 192 -13.42 -8.89 0.09
C GLY A 192 -14.02 -10.28 0.28
N PRO A 193 -14.82 -10.74 -0.70
CA PRO A 193 -15.38 -12.07 -0.69
C PRO A 193 -14.43 -13.13 -1.27
N GLY A 194 -14.76 -14.40 -1.03
CA GLY A 194 -14.21 -15.53 -1.76
C GLY A 194 -12.86 -16.05 -1.24
N LYS A 195 -12.22 -16.88 -2.07
CA LYS A 195 -11.09 -17.74 -1.68
C LYS A 195 -9.90 -16.96 -1.12
N CYS A 196 -9.61 -15.77 -1.64
CA CYS A 196 -8.49 -14.95 -1.14
C CYS A 196 -8.70 -14.49 0.30
N ALA A 197 -9.91 -14.03 0.63
CA ALA A 197 -10.26 -13.66 1.99
C ALA A 197 -10.24 -14.87 2.93
N SER A 198 -10.70 -16.04 2.47
CA SER A 198 -10.61 -17.29 3.23
C SER A 198 -9.15 -17.68 3.53
N VAL A 199 -8.27 -17.59 2.54
CA VAL A 199 -6.83 -17.85 2.72
C VAL A 199 -6.23 -16.87 3.73
N ALA A 200 -6.55 -15.58 3.63
CA ALA A 200 -6.03 -14.58 4.56
C ALA A 200 -6.52 -14.78 6.01
N ALA A 201 -7.78 -15.19 6.19
CA ALA A 201 -8.34 -15.50 7.52
C ALA A 201 -7.73 -16.77 8.11
N GLN A 202 -7.69 -17.87 7.34
CA GLN A 202 -7.17 -19.17 7.81
C GLN A 202 -5.65 -19.14 7.99
N GLY A 203 -4.96 -18.35 7.16
CA GLY A 203 -3.52 -18.17 7.18
C GLY A 203 -3.04 -17.11 8.17
N TYR A 204 -3.89 -16.64 9.08
CA TYR A 204 -3.51 -15.59 10.03
C TYR A 204 -2.32 -15.99 10.93
N VAL A 205 -1.37 -15.07 11.01
CA VAL A 205 -0.21 -15.09 11.91
C VAL A 205 -0.14 -13.72 12.57
N SER A 206 -0.08 -13.70 13.90
CA SER A 206 0.05 -12.44 14.62
C SER A 206 1.48 -11.90 14.49
N ASN A 207 1.65 -10.58 14.46
CA ASN A 207 2.98 -10.00 14.49
C ASN A 207 3.73 -10.28 15.81
N ARG A 208 3.04 -10.71 16.87
CA ARG A 208 3.68 -11.25 18.08
C ARG A 208 4.43 -12.53 17.76
N ASP A 209 3.80 -13.49 17.08
CA ASP A 209 4.44 -14.76 16.67
C ASP A 209 5.61 -14.49 15.70
N THR A 210 5.40 -13.59 14.72
CA THR A 210 6.45 -13.18 13.78
C THR A 210 7.64 -12.55 14.50
N ARG A 211 7.39 -11.68 15.47
CA ARG A 211 8.44 -11.04 16.28
C ARG A 211 9.19 -12.06 17.13
N GLU A 212 8.49 -12.93 17.83
CA GLU A 212 9.10 -13.98 18.67
C GLU A 212 10.02 -14.89 17.84
N LEU A 213 9.61 -15.24 16.62
CA LEU A 213 10.42 -16.01 15.68
C LEU A 213 11.72 -15.26 15.29
N ILE A 214 11.60 -13.99 14.91
CA ILE A 214 12.75 -13.16 14.55
C ILE A 214 13.71 -12.99 15.74
N GLU A 215 13.19 -12.71 16.94
CA GLU A 215 14.02 -12.51 18.14
C GLU A 215 14.74 -13.79 18.55
N ARG A 216 14.11 -14.96 18.37
CA ARG A 216 14.74 -16.26 18.64
C ARG A 216 15.92 -16.53 17.72
N GLU A 217 15.86 -16.10 16.46
CA GLU A 217 16.85 -16.47 15.43
C GLU A 217 17.92 -15.39 15.21
N LEU A 218 17.58 -14.12 15.39
CA LEU A 218 18.47 -12.98 15.14
C LEU A 218 18.85 -12.21 16.42
N GLY A 219 18.25 -12.56 17.56
CA GLY A 219 18.48 -11.89 18.84
C GLY A 219 17.52 -10.73 19.10
N THR A 220 17.70 -10.10 20.26
CA THR A 220 16.79 -9.07 20.77
C THR A 220 16.68 -7.86 19.83
N MET A 221 15.45 -7.38 19.66
CA MET A 221 15.15 -6.14 18.97
C MET A 221 14.74 -5.03 19.94
N TYR A 222 15.15 -3.80 19.64
CA TYR A 222 14.82 -2.61 20.45
C TYR A 222 13.78 -1.76 19.73
N GLU A 223 12.72 -1.40 20.43
CA GLU A 223 11.65 -0.56 19.88
C GLU A 223 12.17 0.85 19.57
N LEU A 224 11.82 1.35 18.39
CA LEU A 224 12.07 2.71 17.95
C LEU A 224 10.80 3.53 18.13
N GLN A 225 10.90 4.60 18.91
CA GLN A 225 9.80 5.55 19.07
C GLN A 225 9.55 6.27 17.74
N SER A 226 8.31 6.23 17.25
CA SER A 226 7.89 7.00 16.08
C SER A 226 7.54 8.43 16.49
N GLU A 227 8.09 9.42 15.78
CA GLU A 227 7.65 10.81 15.91
C GLU A 227 6.30 11.06 15.22
N ASP A 228 5.95 10.24 14.21
CA ASP A 228 4.66 10.29 13.54
C ASP A 228 3.69 9.33 14.24
N VAL A 229 2.76 9.89 15.03
CA VAL A 229 1.70 9.15 15.73
C VAL A 229 0.81 8.35 14.77
N SER A 230 0.79 8.73 13.48
CA SER A 230 0.01 8.06 12.44
C SER A 230 0.77 6.95 11.71
N ASP A 231 2.03 6.64 12.12
CA ASP A 231 2.76 5.51 11.55
C ASP A 231 1.99 4.21 11.81
N GLU A 232 1.78 3.47 10.72
CA GLU A 232 1.08 2.20 10.69
C GLU A 232 1.96 1.04 11.17
N SER A 233 3.26 1.28 11.29
CA SER A 233 4.29 0.30 11.62
C SER A 233 4.86 0.58 13.00
N ARG A 234 4.87 -0.43 13.88
CA ARG A 234 5.69 -0.40 15.08
C ARG A 234 7.09 -0.84 14.70
N ASN A 235 8.06 0.05 14.90
CA ASN A 235 9.39 -0.06 14.33
C ASN A 235 10.38 -0.52 15.39
N PHE A 236 11.29 -1.40 14.99
CA PHE A 236 12.30 -2.01 15.85
C PHE A 236 13.65 -2.05 15.12
N ARG A 237 14.73 -2.16 15.89
CA ARG A 237 16.08 -2.36 15.35
C ARG A 237 16.75 -3.56 16.02
N LEU A 238 17.28 -4.46 15.20
CA LEU A 238 18.19 -5.53 15.65
C LEU A 238 19.53 -4.93 16.08
N ASN A 239 20.21 -5.55 17.02
CA ASN A 239 21.53 -5.08 17.46
C ASN A 239 22.51 -4.98 16.27
N GLY A 240 23.12 -3.82 16.07
CA GLY A 240 24.07 -3.58 14.97
C GLY A 240 23.45 -3.40 13.57
N ALA A 241 22.12 -3.42 13.44
CA ALA A 241 21.45 -3.30 12.14
C ALA A 241 21.51 -1.88 11.55
N ALA A 242 21.78 -1.78 10.24
CA ALA A 242 21.67 -0.54 9.48
C ALA A 242 20.20 -0.15 9.24
N GLY A 243 19.32 -1.14 9.08
CA GLY A 243 17.92 -0.99 8.74
C GLY A 243 16.96 -1.00 9.93
N VAL A 244 15.69 -1.21 9.61
CA VAL A 244 14.56 -1.22 10.56
C VAL A 244 13.65 -2.41 10.25
N VAL A 245 13.26 -3.13 11.29
CA VAL A 245 12.19 -4.15 11.24
C VAL A 245 10.89 -3.50 11.70
N GLY A 246 9.84 -3.58 10.88
CA GLY A 246 8.54 -2.98 11.18
C GLY A 246 7.42 -4.00 11.24
N PHE A 247 6.46 -3.78 12.13
CA PHE A 247 5.27 -4.62 12.28
C PHE A 247 4.00 -3.80 12.07
N ILE A 248 3.22 -4.16 11.05
CA ILE A 248 1.93 -3.56 10.72
C ILE A 248 0.85 -4.54 11.16
N SER A 249 0.19 -4.26 12.29
CA SER A 249 -0.72 -5.19 13.00
C SER A 249 -2.20 -4.79 12.92
N PRO A 250 -2.84 -4.79 11.74
CA PRO A 250 -4.22 -4.36 11.60
C PRO A 250 -5.23 -5.29 12.29
N VAL A 251 -4.85 -6.51 12.68
CA VAL A 251 -5.75 -7.47 13.33
C VAL A 251 -5.47 -7.55 14.83
N SER A 252 -4.22 -7.79 15.23
CA SER A 252 -3.87 -7.99 16.65
C SER A 252 -3.74 -6.71 17.46
N ASP A 253 -3.35 -5.59 16.83
CA ASP A 253 -3.12 -4.30 17.49
C ASP A 253 -3.55 -3.13 16.58
N PRO A 254 -4.88 -2.94 16.35
CA PRO A 254 -5.37 -2.01 15.33
C PRO A 254 -5.06 -0.53 15.63
N TYR A 255 -4.43 0.15 14.68
CA TYR A 255 -4.04 1.57 14.77
C TYR A 255 -5.10 2.55 14.19
N CYS A 256 -6.39 2.22 14.31
CA CYS A 256 -7.46 3.04 13.72
C CYS A 256 -7.55 4.45 14.33
N GLY A 257 -7.25 4.57 15.64
CA GLY A 257 -7.32 5.83 16.39
C GLY A 257 -6.34 6.91 15.91
N SER A 258 -5.24 6.53 15.25
CA SER A 258 -4.26 7.48 14.68
C SER A 258 -4.22 7.48 13.15
N CYS A 259 -5.14 6.77 12.50
CA CYS A 259 -5.14 6.61 11.05
C CYS A 259 -5.42 7.94 10.32
N ASN A 260 -4.48 8.37 9.47
CA ASN A 260 -4.53 9.59 8.65
C ASN A 260 -4.87 9.35 7.17
N ARG A 261 -5.24 8.12 6.80
CA ARG A 261 -5.32 7.67 5.40
C ARG A 261 -6.73 7.72 4.81
N MET A 262 -6.81 8.18 3.57
CA MET A 262 -7.94 7.99 2.65
C MET A 262 -7.46 7.26 1.39
N ARG A 263 -8.40 6.69 0.62
CA ARG A 263 -8.11 6.03 -0.66
C ARG A 263 -8.90 6.66 -1.79
N LEU A 264 -8.29 6.74 -2.97
CA LEU A 264 -8.96 6.95 -4.25
C LEU A 264 -8.87 5.65 -5.03
N THR A 265 -10.01 5.05 -5.36
CA THR A 265 -10.08 3.83 -6.17
C THR A 265 -9.82 4.14 -7.64
N ALA A 266 -9.45 3.12 -8.43
CA ALA A 266 -9.12 3.30 -9.85
C ALA A 266 -10.30 3.80 -10.70
N ASP A 267 -11.53 3.45 -10.29
CA ASP A 267 -12.80 3.92 -10.86
C ASP A 267 -13.27 5.27 -10.28
N GLY A 268 -12.43 5.94 -9.48
CA GLY A 268 -12.64 7.32 -9.02
C GLY A 268 -13.68 7.48 -7.92
N LYS A 269 -13.57 6.66 -6.88
CA LYS A 269 -14.33 6.81 -5.63
C LYS A 269 -13.38 7.04 -4.45
N PHE A 270 -13.73 7.98 -3.58
CA PHE A 270 -13.07 8.13 -2.30
C PHE A 270 -13.55 7.05 -1.35
N HIS A 271 -12.65 6.14 -1.01
CA HIS A 271 -12.89 5.00 -0.14
C HIS A 271 -12.32 5.29 1.25
N MET A 272 -13.18 5.27 2.27
CA MET A 272 -12.89 5.91 3.56
C MET A 272 -12.06 5.05 4.50
N CYS A 273 -12.19 3.72 4.41
CA CYS A 273 -11.46 2.76 5.24
C CYS A 273 -11.28 1.46 4.44
N LEU A 274 -10.08 0.87 4.45
CA LEU A 274 -9.75 -0.34 3.67
C LEU A 274 -10.73 -1.50 3.85
N LEU A 275 -11.31 -1.61 5.04
CA LEU A 275 -12.11 -2.74 5.51
C LEU A 275 -13.59 -2.37 5.68
N ASN A 276 -14.04 -1.29 5.02
CA ASN A 276 -15.43 -0.88 5.03
C ASN A 276 -15.84 -0.40 3.63
N ASP A 277 -17.09 -0.61 3.24
CA ASP A 277 -17.55 -0.38 1.86
C ASP A 277 -17.99 1.07 1.58
N ASP A 278 -17.88 1.97 2.56
CA ASP A 278 -18.29 3.37 2.43
C ASP A 278 -17.43 4.14 1.41
N GLU A 279 -18.09 4.61 0.34
CA GLU A 279 -17.45 5.29 -0.80
C GLU A 279 -18.24 6.53 -1.25
N LEU A 280 -17.52 7.56 -1.71
CA LEU A 280 -18.10 8.69 -2.43
C LEU A 280 -17.52 8.82 -3.83
N ASP A 281 -18.40 8.85 -4.85
CA ASP A 281 -18.02 8.98 -6.25
C ASP A 281 -17.60 10.41 -6.58
N VAL A 282 -16.34 10.58 -7.01
CA VAL A 282 -15.80 11.86 -7.51
C VAL A 282 -15.63 11.84 -9.02
N ARG A 283 -15.63 10.66 -9.66
CA ARG A 283 -15.46 10.51 -11.10
C ARG A 283 -16.56 11.19 -11.89
N LYS A 284 -17.82 11.08 -11.46
CA LYS A 284 -18.94 11.78 -12.14
C LYS A 284 -18.71 13.28 -12.23
N LEU A 285 -18.17 13.87 -11.16
CA LEU A 285 -17.82 15.27 -11.11
C LEU A 285 -16.65 15.57 -12.07
N LEU A 286 -15.56 14.81 -11.99
CA LEU A 286 -14.40 14.96 -12.88
C LEU A 286 -14.76 14.92 -14.37
N ARG A 287 -15.72 14.07 -14.75
CA ARG A 287 -16.17 13.89 -16.14
C ARG A 287 -17.18 14.90 -16.64
N ARG A 288 -17.65 15.82 -15.79
CA ARG A 288 -18.51 16.93 -16.22
C ARG A 288 -17.75 17.94 -17.09
N GLY A 289 -16.42 17.99 -16.96
CA GLY A 289 -15.52 18.82 -17.78
C GLY A 289 -15.42 20.29 -17.38
N ASP A 290 -16.32 20.77 -16.52
CA ASP A 290 -16.40 22.14 -16.01
C ASP A 290 -16.32 22.22 -14.47
N SER A 291 -16.00 21.11 -13.80
CA SER A 291 -15.92 21.06 -12.34
C SER A 291 -14.73 21.82 -11.79
N THR A 292 -14.97 22.56 -10.73
CA THR A 292 -13.95 23.34 -10.02
C THR A 292 -13.18 22.47 -9.03
N LEU A 293 -11.94 22.86 -8.72
CA LEU A 293 -11.16 22.22 -7.65
C LEU A 293 -11.87 22.29 -6.29
N SER A 294 -12.67 23.34 -6.06
CA SER A 294 -13.47 23.48 -4.85
C SER A 294 -14.54 22.40 -4.74
N GLU A 295 -15.31 22.14 -5.81
CA GLU A 295 -16.33 21.08 -5.82
C GLU A 295 -15.71 19.70 -5.54
N ILE A 296 -14.56 19.40 -6.17
CA ILE A 296 -13.82 18.13 -5.95
C ILE A 296 -13.37 18.03 -4.48
N GLY A 297 -12.79 19.12 -3.95
CA GLY A 297 -12.36 19.21 -2.56
C GLY A 297 -13.51 19.00 -1.58
N GLN A 298 -14.72 19.50 -1.89
CA GLN A 298 -15.90 19.29 -1.05
C GLN A 298 -16.37 17.82 -1.01
N VAL A 299 -16.21 17.06 -2.09
CA VAL A 299 -16.47 15.60 -2.05
C VAL A 299 -15.49 14.94 -1.07
N LEU A 300 -14.21 15.31 -1.13
CA LEU A 300 -13.19 14.75 -0.24
C LEU A 300 -13.41 15.17 1.22
N ILE A 301 -13.80 16.43 1.49
CA ILE A 301 -14.14 16.90 2.84
C ILE A 301 -15.29 16.06 3.42
N ARG A 302 -16.34 15.82 2.63
CA ARG A 302 -17.45 14.95 3.04
C ARG A 302 -17.01 13.51 3.27
N ALA A 303 -16.12 12.97 2.43
CA ALA A 303 -15.57 11.62 2.63
C ALA A 303 -14.79 11.52 3.94
N VAL A 304 -14.00 12.54 4.27
CA VAL A 304 -13.26 12.63 5.53
C VAL A 304 -14.20 12.73 6.73
N ALA A 305 -15.27 13.54 6.65
CA ALA A 305 -16.26 13.66 7.72
C ALA A 305 -17.02 12.34 8.00
N ASN A 306 -17.23 11.52 6.95
CA ASN A 306 -17.90 10.22 7.07
C ASN A 306 -16.93 9.05 7.35
N LYS A 307 -15.63 9.32 7.47
CA LYS A 307 -14.64 8.29 7.76
C LYS A 307 -14.99 7.59 9.08
N PRO A 308 -15.17 6.25 9.10
CA PRO A 308 -15.50 5.53 10.33
C PRO A 308 -14.32 5.59 11.32
N PHE A 309 -14.60 5.39 12.61
CA PHE A 309 -13.54 5.36 13.63
C PHE A 309 -12.53 4.26 13.33
N GLY A 310 -12.98 3.04 13.03
CA GLY A 310 -12.12 1.92 12.69
C GLY A 310 -12.86 0.84 11.92
N HIS A 311 -12.15 -0.22 11.55
CA HIS A 311 -12.76 -1.40 10.97
C HIS A 311 -13.39 -2.27 12.06
N ARG A 312 -14.29 -3.17 11.64
CA ARG A 312 -15.06 -4.07 12.52
C ARG A 312 -14.67 -5.54 12.31
N LEU A 313 -13.41 -5.81 11.99
CA LEU A 313 -12.88 -7.16 11.80
C LEU A 313 -13.15 -8.11 12.98
N ALA A 314 -13.05 -7.61 14.22
CA ALA A 314 -13.35 -8.39 15.43
C ALA A 314 -14.82 -8.84 15.51
N GLU A 315 -15.72 -8.13 14.83
CA GLU A 315 -17.15 -8.46 14.71
C GLU A 315 -17.44 -9.33 13.46
N GLY A 316 -16.40 -9.76 12.72
CA GLY A 316 -16.54 -10.49 11.47
C GLY A 316 -16.91 -9.61 10.27
N HIS A 317 -16.89 -8.29 10.42
CA HIS A 317 -17.19 -7.35 9.35
C HIS A 317 -15.93 -6.94 8.59
N SER A 318 -15.96 -7.13 7.27
CA SER A 318 -14.94 -6.66 6.32
C SER A 318 -15.62 -6.15 5.05
N THR A 319 -14.87 -5.49 4.17
CA THR A 319 -15.35 -5.08 2.83
C THR A 319 -15.90 -6.28 2.08
N GLN A 320 -17.11 -6.14 1.54
CA GLN A 320 -17.77 -7.13 0.69
C GLN A 320 -17.88 -6.65 -0.75
N GLY A 321 -17.89 -5.33 -0.96
CA GLY A 321 -18.05 -4.72 -2.28
C GLY A 321 -16.79 -4.75 -3.14
N ARG A 322 -15.61 -4.89 -2.53
CA ARG A 322 -14.32 -4.89 -3.24
C ARG A 322 -13.34 -5.94 -2.70
N SER A 323 -12.46 -6.42 -3.56
CA SER A 323 -11.28 -7.20 -3.18
C SER A 323 -10.03 -6.32 -3.06
N MET A 324 -8.99 -6.83 -2.40
CA MET A 324 -7.73 -6.11 -2.14
C MET A 324 -7.16 -5.39 -3.38
N PHE A 325 -7.11 -6.07 -4.52
CA PHE A 325 -6.53 -5.51 -5.75
C PHE A 325 -7.31 -4.33 -6.36
N GLN A 326 -8.55 -4.10 -5.93
CA GLN A 326 -9.42 -3.03 -6.46
C GLN A 326 -9.30 -1.73 -5.66
N ILE A 327 -8.75 -1.79 -4.44
CA ILE A 327 -8.71 -0.66 -3.48
C ILE A 327 -7.28 -0.15 -3.22
N GLY A 328 -6.26 -0.75 -3.83
CA GLY A 328 -4.89 -0.31 -3.63
C GLY A 328 -4.30 -0.78 -2.31
N GLY A 329 -3.67 -1.96 -2.33
CA GLY A 329 -2.87 -2.51 -1.22
C GLY A 329 -1.81 -1.54 -0.72
#